data_AF-A0A926BM16-F1
#
_entry.id   AF-A0A926BM16-F1
#
_cell.length_a   1.000
_cell.length_b   1.000
_cell.length_c   1.000
_cell.angle_alpha   90.00
_cell.angle_beta   90.00
_cell.angle_gamma   90.00
#
_symmetry.space_group_name_H-M   'P 1'
#
loop_
_entity.id
_entity.type
_entity.pdbx_description
1 polymer ?
#
loop_
_entity_poly.entity_id
_entity_poly.type
_entity_poly.pdbx_seq_one_letter_code
_entity_poly.pdbx_strand_id
1 'polypeptide(L)'
;MSAIHLTGFVRDVKYTACLTNPLASYLAEGFDINVVVPSGIVSADDWQGAYSRWVSPKRTRSYPFERLYNTFNAPLRLTVIPVIKDEGADGDLDRVQYSTISWMNLLNVYVVLAYYRSA
;
A
#
# COMPACT_ATOMS: atom_id res chain seq x y z
N MET A 1 33.21 13.56 -34.92
CA MET A 1 31.90 13.99 -34.38
C MET A 1 32.05 14.12 -32.87
N SER A 2 31.70 15.26 -32.27
CA SER A 2 31.77 15.42 -30.81
C SER A 2 30.50 14.88 -30.16
N ALA A 3 30.64 14.05 -29.12
CA ALA A 3 29.50 13.53 -28.36
C ALA A 3 28.86 14.65 -27.53
N ILE A 4 27.55 14.84 -27.68
CA ILE A 4 26.76 15.77 -26.85
C ILE A 4 26.43 15.07 -25.53
N HIS A 5 26.85 15.65 -24.42
CA HIS A 5 26.45 15.21 -23.07
C HIS A 5 25.34 16.12 -22.56
N LEU A 6 24.15 15.56 -22.38
CA LEU A 6 23.02 16.23 -21.74
C LEU A 6 22.99 15.84 -20.26
N THR A 7 22.99 16.83 -19.38
CA THR A 7 22.84 16.64 -17.92
C THR A 7 21.66 17.45 -17.42
N GLY A 8 20.87 16.89 -16.50
CA GLY A 8 19.75 17.59 -15.87
C GLY A 8 19.37 16.95 -14.54
N PHE A 9 18.77 17.75 -13.66
CA PHE A 9 18.26 17.30 -12.36
C PHE A 9 16.77 17.58 -12.27
N VAL A 10 15.98 16.56 -11.95
CA VAL A 10 14.56 16.71 -11.65
C VAL A 10 14.42 17.01 -10.16
N ARG A 11 13.75 18.11 -9.81
CA ARG A 11 13.45 18.52 -8.43
C ARG A 11 11.97 18.90 -8.31
N ASP A 12 11.45 18.82 -7.10
CA ASP A 12 10.11 19.32 -6.73
C ASP A 12 8.97 18.80 -7.61
N VAL A 13 9.03 17.52 -7.99
CA VAL A 13 7.93 16.86 -8.71
C VAL A 13 6.70 16.86 -7.81
N LYS A 14 5.70 17.67 -8.19
CA LYS A 14 4.39 17.68 -7.55
C LYS A 14 3.46 16.77 -8.34
N TYR A 15 2.83 15.84 -7.64
CA TYR A 15 1.88 14.92 -8.21
C TYR A 15 0.60 14.91 -7.35
N THR A 16 -0.53 14.98 -8.03
CA THR A 16 -1.85 14.76 -7.43
C THR A 16 -2.47 13.59 -8.18
N ALA A 17 -2.83 12.54 -7.46
CA ALA A 17 -3.54 11.41 -8.02
C ALA A 17 -4.93 11.85 -8.45
N CYS A 18 -5.26 11.58 -9.71
CA CYS A 18 -6.59 11.77 -10.28
C CYS A 18 -7.37 10.45 -10.21
N LEU A 19 -8.71 10.51 -10.34
CA LEU A 19 -9.59 9.34 -10.40
C LEU A 19 -9.52 8.44 -9.15
N THR A 20 -9.26 9.04 -7.98
CA THR A 20 -9.27 8.35 -6.69
C THR A 20 -10.69 8.25 -6.13
N ASN A 21 -11.00 7.14 -5.50
CA ASN A 21 -12.24 7.00 -4.72
C ASN A 21 -12.16 7.80 -3.41
N PRO A 22 -13.29 8.31 -2.90
CA PRO A 22 -13.34 8.93 -1.57
C PRO A 22 -12.97 7.90 -0.48
N LEU A 23 -12.18 8.34 0.50
CA LEU A 23 -11.70 7.49 1.59
C LEU A 23 -12.57 7.69 2.84
N ALA A 24 -13.04 6.58 3.43
CA ALA A 24 -13.65 6.60 4.75
C ALA A 24 -12.61 7.00 5.81
N SER A 25 -13.02 7.78 6.80
CA SER A 25 -12.13 8.25 7.88
C SER A 25 -12.50 7.59 9.20
N TYR A 26 -11.47 7.20 9.96
CA TYR A 26 -11.59 6.51 11.25
C TYR A 26 -10.66 7.17 12.27
N LEU A 27 -11.09 7.24 13.53
CA LEU A 27 -10.20 7.60 14.63
C LEU A 27 -9.24 6.43 14.90
N ALA A 28 -8.01 6.75 15.29
CA ALA A 28 -7.02 5.77 15.70
C ALA A 28 -7.47 5.02 16.96
N GLU A 29 -8.18 5.70 17.86
CA GLU A 29 -8.86 5.08 18.99
C GLU A 29 -9.95 4.11 18.48
N GLY A 30 -9.82 2.83 18.80
CA GLY A 30 -10.76 1.80 18.38
C GLY A 30 -10.62 1.36 16.91
N PHE A 31 -9.57 1.76 16.20
CA PHE A 31 -9.32 1.30 14.84
C PHE A 31 -9.00 -0.20 14.79
N ASP A 32 -9.82 -0.97 14.07
CA ASP A 32 -9.55 -2.38 13.75
C ASP A 32 -9.47 -2.60 12.25
N ILE A 33 -8.26 -2.87 11.76
CA ILE A 33 -7.97 -3.13 10.35
C ILE A 33 -8.76 -4.30 9.78
N ASN A 34 -9.28 -5.22 10.60
CA ASN A 34 -10.07 -6.36 10.16
C ASN A 34 -11.54 -5.99 9.86
N VAL A 35 -12.06 -4.95 10.51
CA VAL A 35 -13.48 -4.55 10.42
C VAL A 35 -13.69 -3.44 9.40
N VAL A 36 -12.79 -2.45 9.34
CA VAL A 36 -12.92 -1.27 8.48
C VAL A 36 -12.85 -1.60 6.99
N VAL A 37 -13.22 -0.65 6.13
CA VAL A 37 -13.08 -0.82 4.68
C VAL A 37 -11.60 -1.04 4.28
N PRO A 38 -11.31 -1.73 3.16
CA PRO A 38 -9.94 -2.10 2.80
C PRO A 38 -8.94 -0.96 2.56
N SER A 39 -9.40 0.28 2.37
CA SER A 39 -8.57 1.47 2.33
C SER A 39 -9.33 2.68 2.85
N GLY A 40 -8.65 3.53 3.61
CA GLY A 40 -9.26 4.68 4.25
C GLY A 40 -8.20 5.59 4.85
N ILE A 41 -8.66 6.51 5.70
CA ILE A 41 -7.84 7.41 6.48
C ILE A 41 -7.99 7.01 7.95
N VAL A 42 -6.87 6.96 8.67
CA VAL A 42 -6.83 6.85 10.12
C VAL A 42 -6.19 8.12 10.68
N SER A 43 -6.76 8.69 11.73
CA SER A 43 -6.29 9.93 12.35
C SER A 43 -6.30 9.88 13.87
N ALA A 44 -5.31 10.49 14.48
CA ALA A 44 -5.30 10.88 15.90
C ALA A 44 -5.12 12.41 15.99
N ASP A 45 -5.05 12.94 17.21
CA ASP A 45 -4.98 14.39 17.46
C ASP A 45 -3.90 15.10 16.63
N ASP A 46 -2.69 14.53 16.56
CA ASP A 46 -1.52 15.17 15.95
C ASP A 46 -1.11 14.58 14.59
N TRP A 47 -1.80 13.55 14.09
CA TRP A 47 -1.39 12.90 12.85
C TRP A 47 -2.54 12.26 12.08
N GLN A 48 -2.36 12.17 10.77
CA GLN A 48 -3.28 11.50 9.86
C GLN A 48 -2.48 10.69 8.83
N GLY A 49 -2.94 9.48 8.54
CA GLY A 49 -2.36 8.63 7.51
C GLY A 49 -3.42 7.87 6.75
N ALA A 50 -3.20 7.66 5.45
CA ALA A 50 -4.04 6.78 4.67
C ALA A 50 -3.51 5.35 4.74
N TYR A 51 -4.43 4.39 4.88
CA TYR A 51 -4.12 2.97 4.95
C TYR A 51 -4.74 2.21 3.78
N SER A 52 -4.14 1.07 3.46
CA SER A 52 -4.74 0.02 2.64
C SER A 52 -4.42 -1.35 3.24
N ARG A 53 -5.23 -2.36 2.96
CA ARG A 53 -4.93 -3.77 3.31
C ARG A 53 -5.05 -4.69 2.11
N TRP A 54 -4.20 -5.71 2.13
CA TRP A 54 -4.20 -6.78 1.15
C TRP A 54 -4.97 -7.97 1.71
N VAL A 55 -5.77 -8.61 0.86
CA VAL A 55 -6.49 -9.83 1.23
C VAL A 55 -5.54 -11.02 1.31
N SER A 56 -4.53 -11.06 0.45
CA SER A 56 -3.48 -12.09 0.42
C SER A 56 -2.16 -11.52 -0.08
N PRO A 57 -1.03 -12.26 0.08
CA PRO A 57 0.28 -11.81 -0.39
C PRO A 57 0.35 -11.68 -1.92
N LYS A 58 -0.60 -12.31 -2.63
CA LYS A 58 -0.64 -12.39 -4.09
C LYS A 58 -1.41 -11.23 -4.71
N ARG A 59 -0.74 -10.54 -5.64
CA ARG A 59 -1.25 -9.34 -6.34
C ARG A 59 -2.44 -9.61 -7.26
N THR A 60 -2.59 -10.82 -7.79
CA THR A 60 -3.51 -11.12 -8.88
C THR A 60 -4.92 -11.51 -8.43
N ARG A 61 -5.14 -11.83 -7.16
CA ARG A 61 -6.43 -12.35 -6.68
C ARG A 61 -7.45 -11.26 -6.34
N SER A 62 -6.99 -10.13 -5.79
CA SER A 62 -7.86 -9.01 -5.36
C SER A 62 -7.35 -7.64 -5.78
N TYR A 63 -6.48 -7.60 -6.80
CA TYR A 63 -5.75 -6.43 -7.32
C TYR A 63 -5.55 -5.30 -6.28
N PRO A 64 -4.51 -5.39 -5.42
CA PRO A 64 -4.36 -4.50 -4.27
C PRO A 64 -3.95 -3.07 -4.62
N PHE A 65 -3.48 -2.82 -5.84
CA PHE A 65 -3.00 -1.49 -6.20
C PHE A 65 -4.10 -0.47 -6.37
N GLU A 66 -5.32 -0.85 -6.71
CA GLU A 66 -6.46 0.09 -6.76
C GLU A 66 -6.62 0.84 -5.42
N ARG A 67 -6.65 0.08 -4.32
CA ARG A 67 -6.68 0.62 -2.94
C ARG A 67 -5.49 1.51 -2.64
N LEU A 68 -4.31 1.11 -3.11
CA LEU A 68 -3.09 1.88 -2.90
C LEU A 68 -3.15 3.22 -3.65
N TYR A 69 -3.57 3.23 -4.91
CA TYR A 69 -3.74 4.45 -5.71
C TYR A 69 -4.70 5.43 -5.04
N ASN A 70 -5.81 4.96 -4.46
CA ASN A 70 -6.74 5.83 -3.72
C ASN A 70 -6.07 6.59 -2.57
N THR A 71 -4.98 6.06 -1.99
CA THR A 71 -4.25 6.69 -0.87
C THR A 71 -3.18 7.70 -1.30
N PHE A 72 -2.89 7.86 -2.60
CA PHE A 72 -1.70 8.58 -3.08
C PHE A 72 -1.66 10.07 -2.74
N ASN A 73 -2.82 10.70 -2.52
CA ASN A 73 -2.92 12.10 -2.12
C ASN A 73 -2.69 12.34 -0.62
N ALA A 74 -2.55 11.28 0.19
CA ALA A 74 -2.25 11.41 1.61
C ALA A 74 -0.74 11.61 1.85
N PRO A 75 -0.37 12.42 2.86
CA PRO A 75 1.04 12.70 3.17
C PRO A 75 1.76 11.47 3.75
N LEU A 76 1.06 10.67 4.56
CA LEU A 76 1.53 9.40 5.11
C LEU A 76 0.66 8.28 4.54
N ARG A 77 1.30 7.24 4.00
CA ARG A 77 0.63 6.12 3.34
C ARG A 77 1.18 4.81 3.86
N LEU A 78 0.30 3.94 4.30
CA LEU A 78 0.65 2.62 4.81
C LEU A 78 -0.17 1.52 4.15
N THR A 79 0.43 0.35 4.02
CA THR A 79 -0.25 -0.84 3.48
C THR A 79 0.04 -2.05 4.35
N VAL A 80 -1.02 -2.77 4.71
CA VAL A 80 -0.95 -3.98 5.52
C VAL A 80 -0.96 -5.19 4.58
N ILE A 81 0.12 -5.96 4.60
CA ILE A 81 0.32 -7.11 3.70
C ILE A 81 0.54 -8.38 4.52
N PRO A 82 -0.32 -9.41 4.38
CA PRO A 82 -0.03 -10.74 4.91
C PRO A 82 1.26 -11.29 4.28
N VAL A 83 2.18 -11.79 5.09
CA VAL A 83 3.49 -12.26 4.62
C VAL A 83 3.37 -13.54 3.79
N ILE A 84 2.55 -14.47 4.26
CA ILE A 84 2.40 -15.80 3.70
C ILE A 84 0.95 -16.25 3.83
N LYS A 85 0.47 -16.97 2.83
CA LYS A 85 -0.78 -17.72 2.86
C LYS A 85 -0.51 -19.07 2.23
N ASP A 86 -0.77 -20.13 3.00
CA ASP A 86 -0.71 -21.49 2.51
C ASP A 86 -2.15 -21.93 2.18
N GLU A 87 -2.41 -22.29 0.93
CA GLU A 87 -3.74 -22.74 0.49
C GLU A 87 -3.92 -24.27 0.58
N GLY A 88 -2.95 -24.99 1.15
CA GLY A 88 -3.02 -26.43 1.40
C GLY A 88 -2.40 -27.28 0.28
N ALA A 89 -2.66 -28.59 0.31
CA ALA A 89 -1.94 -29.59 -0.49
C ALA A 89 -1.96 -29.35 -2.01
N ASP A 90 -3.08 -28.88 -2.54
CA ASP A 90 -3.26 -28.57 -3.96
C ASP A 90 -3.24 -27.05 -4.25
N GLY A 91 -2.92 -26.25 -3.24
CA GLY A 91 -2.96 -24.80 -3.27
C GLY A 91 -1.60 -24.15 -3.49
N ASP A 92 -1.61 -22.85 -3.82
CA ASP A 92 -0.38 -22.09 -3.95
C ASP A 92 0.16 -21.66 -2.58
N LEU A 93 1.49 -21.71 -2.44
CA LEU A 93 2.20 -21.10 -1.32
C LEU A 93 2.46 -19.62 -1.62
N ASP A 94 1.41 -18.82 -1.49
CA ASP A 94 1.49 -17.38 -1.73
C ASP A 94 2.40 -16.72 -0.69
N ARG A 95 3.42 -16.01 -1.16
CA ARG A 95 4.36 -15.26 -0.32
C ARG A 95 4.54 -13.86 -0.86
N VAL A 96 4.75 -12.90 0.04
CA VAL A 96 5.13 -11.54 -0.37
C VAL A 96 6.49 -11.60 -1.07
N GLN A 97 6.56 -11.07 -2.28
CA GLN A 97 7.80 -11.03 -3.06
C GLN A 97 8.59 -9.77 -2.71
N TYR A 98 9.93 -9.85 -2.75
CA TYR A 98 10.80 -8.68 -2.54
C TYR A 98 10.47 -7.51 -3.49
N SER A 99 10.07 -7.82 -4.73
CA SER A 99 9.61 -6.82 -5.70
C SER A 99 8.43 -5.99 -5.18
N THR A 100 7.55 -6.56 -4.35
CA THR A 100 6.46 -5.83 -3.70
C THR A 100 6.99 -4.82 -2.69
N ILE A 101 7.92 -5.23 -1.82
CA ILE A 101 8.53 -4.35 -0.83
C ILE A 101 9.31 -3.22 -1.51
N SER A 102 10.10 -3.56 -2.54
CA SER A 102 10.84 -2.60 -3.36
C SER A 102 9.91 -1.57 -4.01
N TRP A 103 8.77 -2.01 -4.54
CA TRP A 103 7.79 -1.11 -5.16
C TRP A 103 7.09 -0.20 -4.14
N MET A 104 6.73 -0.71 -2.96
CA MET A 104 6.15 0.13 -1.90
C MET A 104 7.15 1.20 -1.45
N ASN A 105 8.43 0.86 -1.33
CA ASN A 105 9.49 1.82 -1.01
C ASN A 105 9.64 2.89 -2.10
N LEU A 106 9.68 2.49 -3.38
CA LEU A 106 9.72 3.42 -4.51
C LEU A 106 8.55 4.41 -4.50
N LEU A 107 7.36 3.94 -4.12
CA LEU A 107 6.16 4.75 -4.01
C LEU A 107 6.05 5.52 -2.70
N ASN A 108 7.04 5.41 -1.80
CA ASN A 108 7.03 5.98 -0.46
C ASN A 108 5.77 5.58 0.33
N VAL A 109 5.54 4.27 0.42
CA VAL A 109 4.46 3.60 1.16
C VAL A 109 5.08 2.71 2.22
N TYR A 110 4.66 2.88 3.47
CA TYR A 110 5.11 2.06 4.59
C TYR A 110 4.42 0.68 4.56
N VAL A 111 5.20 -0.38 4.69
CA VAL A 111 4.68 -1.75 4.71
C VAL A 111 4.56 -2.23 6.14
N VAL A 112 3.34 -2.62 6.54
CA VAL A 112 3.08 -3.33 7.78
C VAL A 112 2.88 -4.80 7.44
N LEU A 113 3.79 -5.64 7.90
CA LEU A 113 3.71 -7.08 7.69
C LEU A 113 2.72 -7.70 8.68
N ALA A 114 1.78 -8.48 8.16
CA ALA A 114 0.75 -9.16 8.94
C ALA A 114 0.80 -10.67 8.77
N TYR A 115 0.08 -11.40 9.62
CA TYR A 115 -0.10 -12.84 9.54
C TYR A 115 -1.56 -13.21 9.81
N TYR A 116 -1.99 -14.33 9.26
CA TYR A 116 -3.30 -14.88 9.56
C TYR A 116 -3.26 -15.58 10.91
N ARG A 117 -4.18 -15.23 11.81
CA ARG A 117 -4.29 -15.87 13.12
C ARG A 117 -5.03 -17.22 13.02
N SER A 118 -6.03 -17.30 12.18
CA SER A 118 -6.83 -18.50 11.90
C SER A 118 -6.73 -18.85 10.43
N ALA A 119 -6.74 -20.16 10.14
CA ALA A 119 -6.77 -20.70 8.78
C ALA A 119 -8.13 -20.44 8.12
#